data_AF-A0A914PF79-F1
#
_entry.id   AF-A0A914PF79-F1
#
_cell.length_a   1.000
_cell.length_b   1.000
_cell.length_c   1.000
_cell.angle_alpha   90.00
_cell.angle_beta   90.00
_cell.angle_gamma   90.00
#
_symmetry.space_group_name_H-M   'P 1'
#
loop_
_entity.id
_entity.type
_entity.pdbx_description
1 polymer ?
#
loop_
_entity_poly.entity_id
_entity_poly.type
_entity_poly.pdbx_seq_one_letter_code
_entity_poly.pdbx_strand_id
1 'polypeptide(L)' 'MVTIRGHRPDRCYQYIKNKLYPKSRFCRGVPDPKIKIYDCGKKCATVDGFPTCVHMISNEREQFSSEVR' A
#
# COMPACT_ATOMS: atom_id res chain seq x y z
N MET A 1 0.58 26.48 2.55
CA MET A 1 -0.46 26.05 1.59
C MET A 1 -0.57 24.53 1.63
N VAL A 2 -1.49 23.98 2.42
CA VAL A 2 -1.77 22.53 2.42
C VAL A 2 -2.63 22.24 1.19
N THR A 3 -2.10 21.55 0.19
CA THR A 3 -2.90 21.03 -0.94
C THR A 3 -3.83 19.92 -0.42
N ILE A 4 -5.01 20.31 0.05
CA ILE A 4 -6.10 19.41 0.40
C ILE A 4 -6.69 18.88 -0.92
N ARG A 5 -6.12 17.80 -1.44
CA ARG A 5 -6.93 16.91 -2.31
C ARG A 5 -8.06 16.40 -1.42
N GLY A 6 -9.32 16.49 -1.85
CA GLY A 6 -10.55 16.23 -1.06
C GLY A 6 -10.75 14.80 -0.53
N HIS A 7 -9.67 14.12 -0.14
CA HIS A 7 -9.65 12.81 0.48
C HIS A 7 -9.84 12.93 1.99
N ARG A 8 -10.50 11.94 2.58
CA ARG A 8 -10.61 11.81 4.04
C ARG A 8 -9.22 11.53 4.64
N PRO A 9 -8.93 11.99 5.86
CA PRO A 9 -7.65 11.72 6.52
C PRO A 9 -7.49 10.22 6.85
N ASP A 10 -6.26 9.71 6.83
CA ASP A 10 -5.95 8.29 6.99
C ASP A 10 -6.42 7.70 8.34
N ARG A 11 -6.53 8.53 9.38
CA ARG A 11 -7.14 8.15 10.68
C ARG A 11 -8.51 7.50 10.56
N CYS A 12 -9.26 7.79 9.49
CA CYS A 12 -10.59 7.21 9.27
C CYS A 12 -10.54 5.73 8.81
N TYR A 13 -9.40 5.29 8.26
CA TYR A 13 -9.20 3.96 7.67
C TYR A 13 -8.10 3.13 8.35
N GLN A 14 -7.33 3.71 9.29
CA GLN A 14 -6.21 3.06 9.99
C GLN A 14 -6.59 1.71 10.63
N TYR A 15 -7.79 1.60 11.20
CA TYR A 15 -8.23 0.40 11.92
C TYR A 15 -9.03 -0.57 11.05
N ILE A 16 -8.69 -1.87 11.16
CA ILE A 16 -9.39 -2.96 10.50
C ILE A 16 -10.71 -3.24 11.23
N LYS A 17 -11.81 -2.69 10.72
CA LYS A 17 -13.16 -2.80 11.33
C LYS A 17 -14.15 -3.65 10.55
N ASN A 18 -14.02 -3.68 9.23
CA ASN A 18 -14.98 -4.33 8.33
C ASN A 18 -14.40 -5.62 7.75
N LYS A 19 -15.28 -6.49 7.22
CA LYS A 19 -14.86 -7.63 6.39
C LYS A 19 -14.14 -7.13 5.13
N LEU A 20 -13.19 -7.93 4.63
CA LEU A 20 -12.42 -7.61 3.42
C LEU A 20 -13.35 -7.39 2.21
N TYR A 21 -13.14 -6.28 1.49
CA TYR A 21 -13.94 -5.90 0.33
C TYR A 21 -13.04 -5.72 -0.91
N PRO A 22 -12.61 -6.82 -1.55
CA PRO A 22 -11.71 -6.76 -2.70
C PRO A 22 -12.46 -6.36 -3.98
N LYS A 23 -11.73 -5.81 -4.96
CA LYS A 23 -12.25 -5.59 -6.32
C LYS A 23 -12.77 -6.93 -6.87
N SER A 24 -14.07 -7.00 -7.17
CA SER A 24 -14.77 -8.23 -7.53
C SER A 24 -15.95 -7.97 -8.45
N ARG A 25 -16.64 -9.03 -8.91
CA ARG A 25 -17.86 -8.91 -9.74
C ARG A 25 -18.98 -8.10 -9.06
N PHE A 26 -19.02 -8.14 -7.74
CA PHE A 26 -20.00 -7.43 -6.91
C PHE A 26 -19.54 -6.00 -6.56
N CYS A 27 -18.23 -5.75 -6.54
CA CYS A 27 -17.62 -4.47 -6.17
C CYS A 27 -17.10 -3.74 -7.43
N ARG A 28 -18.01 -3.09 -8.16
CA ARG A 28 -17.72 -2.39 -9.42
C ARG A 28 -17.36 -0.92 -9.18
N GLY A 29 -16.49 -0.34 -10.00
CA GLY A 29 -16.09 1.07 -9.91
C GLY A 29 -15.01 1.38 -8.86
N VAL A 30 -14.35 0.36 -8.30
CA VAL A 30 -13.18 0.56 -7.42
C VAL A 30 -12.04 1.18 -8.24
N PRO A 31 -11.51 2.35 -7.85
CA PRO A 31 -10.42 3.00 -8.56
C PRO A 31 -9.16 2.15 -8.51
N ASP A 32 -8.33 2.25 -9.54
CA ASP A 32 -7.05 1.55 -9.56
C ASP A 32 -6.09 2.14 -8.51
N PRO A 33 -5.29 1.29 -7.84
CA PRO A 33 -4.41 1.72 -6.76
C PRO A 33 -3.32 2.68 -7.26
N LYS A 34 -2.87 3.60 -6.39
CA LYS A 34 -1.82 4.57 -6.75
C LYS A 34 -0.43 3.93 -6.86
N ILE A 35 -0.14 2.88 -6.08
CA ILE A 35 1.11 2.13 -6.16
C ILE A 35 1.08 1.28 -7.43
N LYS A 36 1.93 1.61 -8.40
CA LYS A 36 2.09 0.86 -9.65
C LYS A 36 3.40 0.09 -9.76
N ILE A 37 4.41 0.49 -8.98
CA ILE A 37 5.75 -0.09 -8.98
C ILE A 37 5.99 -0.65 -7.58
N TYR A 38 6.15 -1.97 -7.47
CA TYR A 38 6.40 -2.65 -6.20
C TYR A 38 7.90 -2.88 -5.96
N ASP A 39 8.61 -3.38 -6.98
CA ASP A 39 10.05 -3.57 -6.90
C ASP A 39 10.81 -2.38 -7.50
N CYS A 40 11.85 -1.94 -6.80
CA CYS A 40 12.77 -0.89 -7.24
C CYS A 40 14.22 -1.43 -7.25
N GLY A 41 15.11 -0.81 -8.02
CA GLY A 41 16.52 -1.20 -8.10
C GLY A 41 16.86 -2.20 -9.21
N LYS A 42 17.97 -2.94 -9.06
CA LYS A 42 18.50 -3.87 -10.07
C LYS A 42 17.72 -5.20 -10.07
N LYS A 43 16.61 -5.25 -10.79
CA LYS A 43 15.73 -6.45 -10.88
C LYS A 43 16.38 -7.65 -11.57
N CYS A 44 17.38 -7.43 -12.43
CA CYS A 44 18.07 -8.47 -13.19
C CYS A 44 19.38 -8.93 -12.54
N ALA A 45 19.69 -8.49 -11.32
CA ALA A 45 20.89 -8.95 -10.62
C ALA A 45 20.73 -10.42 -10.20
N THR A 46 21.84 -11.16 -10.21
CA THR A 46 21.91 -12.53 -9.68
C THR A 46 21.86 -12.52 -8.16
N VAL A 47 21.44 -13.64 -7.56
CA VAL A 47 21.28 -13.81 -6.11
C VAL A 47 22.59 -13.53 -5.36
N ASP A 48 23.73 -13.88 -5.94
CA ASP A 48 25.07 -13.68 -5.34
C ASP A 48 25.46 -12.20 -5.17
N GLY A 49 24.79 -11.27 -5.86
CA GLY A 49 25.07 -9.84 -5.79
C GLY A 49 24.46 -9.13 -4.57
N PHE A 50 23.50 -9.76 -3.89
CA PHE A 50 22.79 -9.18 -2.75
C PHE A 50 22.74 -10.17 -1.57
N PRO A 51 23.80 -10.25 -0.75
CA PRO A 51 23.89 -11.24 0.34
C PRO A 51 23.06 -10.89 1.58
N THR A 52 22.56 -9.66 1.69
CA THR A 52 21.84 -9.17 2.88
C THR A 52 20.37 -8.87 2.58
N CYS A 53 19.48 -9.41 3.41
CA CYS A 53 18.05 -9.13 3.36
C CYS A 53 17.63 -8.31 4.59
N VAL A 54 17.06 -7.13 4.37
CA VAL A 54 16.52 -6.27 5.43
C VAL A 54 15.04 -6.06 5.17
N HIS A 55 14.21 -6.32 6.18
CA HIS A 55 12.76 -6.22 6.09
C HIS A 55 12.22 -5.11 7.01
N MET A 56 11.26 -4.33 6.50
CA MET A 56 10.49 -3.38 7.30
C MET A 56 9.23 -4.08 7.79
N ILE A 57 8.99 -4.02 9.10
CA ILE A 57 7.88 -4.73 9.77
C ILE A 57 7.01 -3.71 10.51
N SER A 58 5.69 -3.83 10.36
CA SER A 58 4.73 -3.07 11.16
C SER A 58 4.52 -3.74 12.52
N ASN A 59 4.61 -2.97 13.61
CA ASN A 59 4.42 -3.47 14.97
C ASN A 59 2.95 -3.60 15.38
N GLU A 60 2.04 -3.00 14.61
CA GLU A 60 0.60 -2.97 14.88
C GLU A 60 -0.20 -3.52 13.69
N ARG A 61 -1.44 -3.96 13.96
CA ARG A 61 -2.37 -4.46 12.93
C ARG A 61 -3.21 -3.31 12.39
N GLU A 62 -2.72 -2.70 11.33
CA GLU A 62 -3.34 -1.53 10.71
C GLU A 62 -3.61 -1.75 9.22
N GLN A 63 -4.46 -0.90 8.65
CA GLN A 63 -4.70 -0.84 7.22
C GLN A 63 -3.89 0.30 6.59
N PHE A 64 -2.89 -0.07 5.79
CA PHE A 64 -2.10 0.88 5.00
C PHE A 64 -2.87 1.32 3.74
N SER A 65 -2.91 2.63 3.50
CA SER A 65 -3.50 3.21 2.29
C SER A 65 -2.55 3.07 1.09
N SER A 66 -3.08 3.15 -0.13
CA SER A 66 -2.23 3.20 -1.33
C SER A 66 -1.56 4.56 -1.54
N GLU A 67 -1.98 5.59 -0.79
CA GLU A 67 -1.53 6.98 -0.97
C GLU A 67 -0.65 7.50 0.18
N VAL A 68 -0.26 6.61 1.11
CA VAL A 68 0.37 6.95 2.40
C VAL A 68 1.34 8.12 2.24
N ARG A 69 1.02 9.22 2.93
CA ARG A 69 1.81 10.45 3.02
C ARG A 69 2.61 10.47 4.31
#